data_AF-A0A162JFJ6-F1
#
_entry.id   AF-A0A162JFJ6-F1
#
_cell.length_a   1.000
_cell.length_b   1.000
_cell.length_c   1.000
_cell.angle_alpha   90.00
_cell.angle_beta   90.00
_cell.angle_gamma   90.00
#
_symmetry.space_group_name_H-M   'P 1'
#
loop_
_entity.id
_entity.type
_entity.pdbx_description
1 polymer ?
#
loop_
_entity_poly.entity_id
_entity_poly.type
_entity_poly.pdbx_seq_one_letter_code
_entity_poly.pdbx_strand_id
1 'polypeptide(L)'
;MYSKRELLLFSVLQTYSEGRYANILRKLFSSSKDGRDSYFLDSFLGKDAFMQEEKKKLAFLWEENRKQELEEEIRKVEETCHKNGIQLLFYGEEKYPDLLKEIKNPPYVLYIKGKFPGEETLHGSFALVGTRDCSEKGKEFAKKAGQYFKKKQIYNISGLARGIDSIGHIETLGQTGAILGQGLANEIYPRENGYLASRILDTGGFLLSELPPFTPISVQHLIQRNRLQTALTSGVVLAEIGLQGGSMHTFQFAKEQGKKIYVASFNQEFIRKHYKEVIVLENIHQFEKKQKEGLKQKSLF
;
A
#
# COMPACT_ATOMS: atom_id res chain seq x y z
N MET A 1 12.76 -10.30 17.93
CA MET A 1 11.84 -9.35 17.26
C MET A 1 12.44 -7.97 17.38
N TYR A 2 12.39 -7.13 16.34
CA TYR A 2 12.94 -5.78 16.40
C TYR A 2 12.13 -4.88 17.34
N SER A 3 12.82 -4.00 18.04
CA SER A 3 12.22 -2.89 18.77
C SER A 3 11.56 -1.88 17.83
N LYS A 4 10.64 -1.07 18.36
CA LYS A 4 10.00 0.03 17.61
C LYS A 4 11.02 0.99 17.01
N ARG A 5 12.06 1.30 17.78
CA ARG A 5 13.15 2.19 17.37
C ARG A 5 13.93 1.62 16.18
N GLU A 6 14.23 0.33 16.18
CA GLU A 6 14.91 -0.35 15.05
C GLU A 6 14.03 -0.38 13.79
N LEU A 7 12.73 -0.64 13.93
CA LEU A 7 11.79 -0.61 12.81
C LEU A 7 11.64 0.81 12.22
N LEU A 8 11.64 1.83 13.06
CA LEU A 8 11.61 3.23 12.63
C LEU A 8 12.90 3.61 11.89
N LEU A 9 14.05 3.18 12.40
CA LEU A 9 15.34 3.32 11.71
C LEU A 9 15.32 2.65 10.34
N PHE A 10 14.79 1.43 10.21
CA PHE A 10 14.64 0.76 8.92
C PHE A 10 13.73 1.54 7.96
N SER A 11 12.62 2.09 8.46
CA SER A 11 11.72 2.96 7.69
C SER A 11 12.44 4.20 7.15
N VAL A 12 13.24 4.88 7.99
CA VAL A 12 14.04 6.06 7.61
C VAL A 12 15.13 5.70 6.60
N LEU A 13 15.92 4.64 6.85
CA LEU A 13 17.03 4.24 5.98
C LEU A 13 16.56 3.78 4.60
N GLN A 14 15.37 3.16 4.52
CA GLN A 14 14.77 2.73 3.25
C GLN A 14 14.54 3.93 2.32
N THR A 15 14.17 5.10 2.86
CA THR A 15 13.89 6.29 2.05
C THR A 15 15.09 7.21 1.86
N TYR A 16 15.93 7.39 2.88
CA TYR A 16 17.07 8.34 2.83
C TYR A 16 18.16 7.96 1.83
N SER A 17 18.27 6.66 1.53
CA SER A 17 19.41 6.14 0.80
C SER A 17 19.13 5.88 -0.68
N GLU A 18 17.99 6.35 -1.21
CA GLU A 18 17.51 6.01 -2.56
C GLU A 18 17.51 4.49 -2.81
N GLY A 19 17.24 3.71 -1.77
CA GLY A 19 17.27 2.25 -1.84
C GLY A 19 18.67 1.63 -1.83
N ARG A 20 19.76 2.39 -1.65
CA ARG A 20 21.13 1.89 -1.50
C ARG A 20 21.24 0.81 -0.43
N TYR A 21 20.48 0.95 0.65
CA TYR A 21 20.43 -0.07 1.72
C TYR A 21 19.23 -1.02 1.61
N ALA A 22 18.31 -0.85 0.65
CA ALA A 22 17.06 -1.60 0.62
C ALA A 22 17.26 -3.13 0.61
N ASN A 23 18.23 -3.63 -0.15
CA ASN A 23 18.57 -5.06 -0.16
C ASN A 23 19.15 -5.54 1.17
N ILE A 24 20.02 -4.73 1.78
CA ILE A 24 20.64 -5.06 3.07
C ILE A 24 19.58 -5.06 4.17
N LEU A 25 18.75 -4.02 4.24
CA LEU A 25 17.64 -3.92 5.19
C LEU A 25 16.66 -5.08 5.05
N ARG A 26 16.32 -5.46 3.81
CA ARG A 26 15.45 -6.61 3.55
C ARG A 26 16.07 -7.92 4.05
N LYS A 27 17.36 -8.16 3.77
CA LYS A 27 18.10 -9.33 4.28
C LYS A 27 18.13 -9.36 5.81
N LEU A 28 18.47 -8.22 6.42
CA LEU A 28 18.47 -8.05 7.87
C LEU A 28 17.09 -8.42 8.43
N PHE A 29 16.05 -7.78 7.91
CA PHE A 29 14.69 -7.96 8.36
C PHE A 29 14.16 -9.38 8.18
N SER A 30 14.50 -10.07 7.08
CA SER A 30 14.12 -11.47 6.88
C SER A 30 14.88 -12.43 7.81
N SER A 31 16.14 -12.14 8.13
CA SER A 31 17.00 -13.04 8.92
C SER A 31 16.63 -13.16 10.40
N SER A 32 15.84 -12.21 10.92
CA SER A 32 15.48 -12.12 12.34
C SER A 32 14.04 -12.50 12.64
N LYS A 33 13.25 -12.86 11.61
CA LYS A 33 11.90 -13.42 11.77
C LYS A 33 11.92 -14.75 12.56
N ASP A 34 13.07 -15.42 12.63
CA ASP A 34 13.29 -16.66 13.40
C ASP A 34 13.65 -16.41 14.89
N GLY A 35 13.45 -15.20 15.39
CA GLY A 35 13.32 -14.92 16.82
C GLY A 35 14.61 -14.89 17.65
N ARG A 36 15.81 -15.02 17.06
CA ARG A 36 17.03 -15.21 17.86
C ARG A 36 17.92 -14.01 18.14
N ASP A 37 17.80 -12.90 17.41
CA ASP A 37 18.74 -11.79 17.59
C ASP A 37 18.01 -10.44 17.59
N SER A 38 17.73 -9.90 18.77
CA SER A 38 17.70 -8.44 18.95
C SER A 38 19.13 -7.96 19.21
N TYR A 39 19.39 -6.66 19.14
CA TYR A 39 20.67 -5.97 19.36
C TYR A 39 21.41 -5.63 18.05
N PHE A 40 21.24 -4.36 17.68
CA PHE A 40 21.72 -3.69 16.49
C PHE A 40 23.26 -3.60 16.42
N LEU A 41 23.77 -3.73 15.18
CA LEU A 41 25.16 -3.71 14.67
C LEU A 41 26.24 -4.65 15.22
N ASP A 42 26.49 -4.71 16.53
CA ASP A 42 27.68 -5.40 17.04
C ASP A 42 27.64 -6.92 16.77
N SER A 43 26.44 -7.50 16.75
CA SER A 43 26.23 -8.89 16.35
C SER A 43 26.26 -9.12 14.82
N PHE A 44 25.97 -8.09 14.01
CA PHE A 44 25.79 -8.22 12.56
C PHE A 44 27.10 -8.26 11.79
N LEU A 45 28.10 -7.50 12.24
CA LEU A 45 29.43 -7.50 11.62
C LEU A 45 30.10 -8.89 11.69
N GLY A 46 29.72 -9.71 12.68
CA GLY A 46 30.17 -11.09 12.85
C GLY A 46 29.43 -12.14 12.01
N LYS A 47 28.30 -11.84 11.38
CA LYS A 47 27.51 -12.85 10.64
C LYS A 47 28.08 -13.12 9.24
N ASP A 48 28.24 -14.38 8.87
CA ASP A 48 28.73 -14.80 7.54
C ASP A 48 27.71 -14.57 6.41
N ALA A 49 26.46 -14.29 6.75
CA ALA A 49 25.38 -14.05 5.78
C ALA A 49 25.50 -12.73 4.98
N PHE A 50 26.45 -11.86 5.32
CA PHE A 50 26.66 -10.56 4.67
C PHE A 50 28.02 -10.50 3.99
N MET A 51 28.03 -9.98 2.75
CA MET A 51 29.26 -9.74 2.02
C MET A 51 30.07 -8.63 2.70
N GLN A 52 31.40 -8.65 2.55
CA GLN A 52 32.27 -7.61 3.12
C GLN A 52 31.86 -6.19 2.72
N GLU A 53 31.39 -6.00 1.50
CA GLU A 53 30.88 -4.70 1.04
C GLU A 53 29.59 -4.27 1.76
N GLU A 54 28.68 -5.21 2.06
CA GLU A 54 27.45 -4.95 2.83
C GLU A 54 27.79 -4.59 4.28
N LYS A 55 28.75 -5.30 4.88
CA LYS A 55 29.27 -4.99 6.23
C LYS A 55 29.89 -3.60 6.28
N LYS A 56 30.70 -3.23 5.29
CA LYS A 56 31.27 -1.87 5.17
C LYS A 56 30.19 -0.80 5.03
N LYS A 57 29.19 -1.03 4.18
CA LYS A 57 28.03 -0.12 4.00
C LYS A 57 27.25 0.09 5.30
N LEU A 58 27.05 -0.95 6.10
CA LEU A 58 26.40 -0.86 7.40
C LEU A 58 27.29 -0.18 8.44
N ALA A 59 28.57 -0.53 8.51
CA ALA A 59 29.52 0.10 9.43
C ALA A 59 29.61 1.61 9.19
N PHE A 60 29.57 2.04 7.92
CA PHE A 60 29.56 3.45 7.54
C PHE A 60 28.36 4.21 8.10
N LEU A 61 27.17 3.59 8.21
CA LEU A 61 26.01 4.23 8.83
C LEU A 61 26.19 4.51 10.33
N TRP A 62 27.15 3.84 10.96
CA TRP A 62 27.39 3.89 12.41
C TRP A 62 28.63 4.69 12.79
N GLU A 63 29.24 5.39 11.83
CA GLU A 63 30.18 6.46 12.16
C GLU A 63 29.46 7.52 13.00
N GLU A 64 30.12 8.01 14.06
CA GLU A 64 29.51 8.80 15.14
C GLU A 64 28.63 9.96 14.62
N ASN A 65 29.11 10.71 13.62
CA ASN A 65 28.37 11.81 13.02
C ASN A 65 27.07 11.34 12.33
N ARG A 66 27.11 10.22 11.60
CA ARG A 66 25.94 9.69 10.88
C ARG A 66 24.92 9.06 11.81
N LYS A 67 25.41 8.42 12.88
CA LYS A 67 24.53 7.90 13.93
C LYS A 67 23.72 9.03 14.56
N GLN A 68 24.36 10.16 14.86
CA GLN A 68 23.66 11.33 15.40
C GLN A 68 22.64 11.90 14.40
N GLU A 69 22.99 12.02 13.12
CA GLU A 69 22.06 12.45 12.06
C GLU A 69 20.81 11.55 11.98
N LEU A 70 21.00 10.22 11.97
CA LEU A 70 19.89 9.27 11.92
C LEU A 70 18.98 9.34 13.15
N GLU A 71 19.58 9.54 14.33
CA GLU A 71 18.83 9.68 15.57
C GLU A 71 18.01 10.97 15.61
N GLU A 72 18.55 12.05 15.07
CA GLU A 72 17.80 13.30 14.93
C GLU A 72 16.64 13.16 13.93
N GLU A 73 16.84 12.47 12.82
CA GLU A 73 15.76 12.19 11.88
C GLU A 73 14.65 11.32 12.48
N ILE A 74 15.00 10.31 13.28
CA ILE A 74 14.02 9.50 14.01
C ILE A 74 13.19 10.37 14.96
N ARG A 75 13.83 11.23 15.76
CA ARG A 75 13.12 12.16 16.66
C ARG A 75 12.18 13.07 15.88
N LYS A 76 12.66 13.63 14.77
CA LYS A 76 11.89 14.51 13.90
C LYS A 76 10.64 13.80 13.33
N VAL A 77 10.77 12.52 12.96
CA VAL A 77 9.65 11.67 12.54
C VAL A 77 8.64 11.51 13.67
N GLU A 78 9.08 11.12 14.86
CA GLU A 78 8.20 10.93 16.04
C GLU A 78 7.45 12.21 16.40
N GLU A 79 8.17 13.33 16.52
CA GLU A 79 7.58 14.63 16.82
C GLU A 79 6.54 15.06 15.80
N THR A 80 6.83 14.85 14.52
CA THR A 80 5.91 15.25 13.45
C THR A 80 4.70 14.37 13.40
N CYS A 81 4.87 13.08 13.63
CA CYS A 81 3.73 12.18 13.73
C CYS A 81 2.83 12.59 14.89
N HIS A 82 3.41 12.89 16.05
CA HIS A 82 2.68 13.39 17.21
C HIS A 82 1.93 14.71 16.91
N LYS A 83 2.64 15.73 16.40
CA LYS A 83 2.08 17.07 16.08
C LYS A 83 0.95 17.00 15.05
N ASN A 84 0.99 16.05 14.12
CA ASN A 84 0.02 15.93 13.03
C ASN A 84 -1.07 14.86 13.26
N GLY A 85 -1.10 14.23 14.44
CA GLY A 85 -2.04 13.15 14.74
C GLY A 85 -1.86 11.92 13.85
N ILE A 86 -0.62 11.63 13.43
CA ILE A 86 -0.27 10.45 12.66
C ILE A 86 0.11 9.34 13.63
N GLN A 87 -0.60 8.22 13.54
CA GLN A 87 -0.37 7.02 14.29
C GLN A 87 0.71 6.17 13.62
N LEU A 88 1.56 5.53 14.43
CA LEU A 88 2.57 4.60 14.00
C LEU A 88 2.14 3.18 14.38
N LEU A 89 2.04 2.28 13.40
CA LEU A 89 1.88 0.84 13.64
C LEU A 89 3.15 0.12 13.23
N PHE A 90 3.78 -0.57 14.17
CA PHE A 90 5.06 -1.22 13.96
C PHE A 90 4.86 -2.68 13.57
N TYR A 91 5.69 -3.17 12.65
CA TYR A 91 5.62 -4.56 12.20
C TYR A 91 5.61 -5.54 13.38
N GLY A 92 4.61 -6.40 13.39
CA GLY A 92 4.44 -7.48 14.36
C GLY A 92 3.78 -7.07 15.68
N GLU A 93 3.42 -5.79 15.86
CA GLU A 93 2.43 -5.45 16.88
C GLU A 93 1.07 -6.08 16.57
N GLU A 94 0.24 -6.26 17.60
CA GLU A 94 -1.11 -6.83 17.49
C GLU A 94 -1.98 -6.04 16.51
N LYS A 95 -1.85 -4.71 16.50
CA LYS A 95 -2.63 -3.83 15.60
C LYS A 95 -2.07 -3.77 14.17
N TYR A 96 -0.91 -4.34 13.90
CA TYR A 96 -0.33 -4.33 12.57
C TYR A 96 -1.02 -5.37 11.69
N PRO A 97 -1.51 -4.99 10.49
CA PRO A 97 -2.38 -5.84 9.70
C PRO A 97 -1.68 -7.13 9.23
N ASP A 98 -2.28 -8.28 9.53
CA ASP A 98 -1.77 -9.61 9.18
C ASP A 98 -1.62 -9.78 7.67
N LEU A 99 -2.56 -9.24 6.90
CA LEU A 99 -2.51 -9.20 5.43
C LEU A 99 -1.22 -8.58 4.86
N LEU A 100 -0.59 -7.65 5.60
CA LEU A 100 0.68 -7.06 5.20
C LEU A 100 1.90 -7.85 5.70
N LYS A 101 1.75 -8.80 6.63
CA LYS A 101 2.88 -9.61 7.12
C LYS A 101 3.33 -10.65 6.09
N GLU A 102 2.41 -11.07 5.22
CA GLU A 102 2.57 -12.15 4.24
C GLU A 102 3.20 -11.71 2.91
N ILE A 103 3.26 -10.41 2.62
CA ILE A 103 3.82 -9.93 1.36
C ILE A 103 5.35 -9.96 1.37
N LYS A 104 5.96 -10.06 0.18
CA LYS A 104 7.43 -10.18 -0.02
C LYS A 104 8.26 -9.10 0.70
N ASN A 105 7.74 -7.88 0.77
CA ASN A 105 8.39 -6.72 1.39
C ASN A 105 7.38 -6.00 2.30
N PRO A 106 7.12 -6.51 3.52
CA PRO A 106 6.17 -5.87 4.41
C PRO A 106 6.74 -4.52 4.89
N PRO A 107 5.91 -3.47 5.03
CA PRO A 107 6.32 -2.23 5.68
C PRO A 107 6.87 -2.48 7.09
N TYR A 108 7.97 -1.80 7.45
CA TYR A 108 8.48 -1.84 8.82
C TYR A 108 7.59 -1.07 9.79
N VAL A 109 7.05 0.05 9.30
CA VAL A 109 6.15 0.97 10.02
C VAL A 109 5.07 1.43 9.05
N LEU A 110 3.83 1.49 9.54
CA LEU A 110 2.72 2.17 8.85
C LEU A 110 2.45 3.49 9.55
N TYR A 111 2.37 4.55 8.76
CA TYR A 111 1.99 5.89 9.18
C TYR A 111 0.53 6.09 8.80
N ILE A 112 -0.33 6.40 9.77
CA ILE A 112 -1.78 6.42 9.55
C ILE A 112 -2.39 7.69 10.12
N LYS A 113 -3.28 8.33 9.35
CA LYS A 113 -4.12 9.43 9.80
C LYS A 113 -5.58 9.04 9.64
N GLY A 114 -6.42 9.30 10.64
CA GLY A 114 -7.84 8.90 10.63
C GLY A 114 -8.10 7.53 11.27
N LYS A 115 -9.21 6.89 10.91
CA LYS A 115 -9.68 5.66 11.55
C LYS A 115 -9.29 4.43 10.72
N PHE A 116 -8.21 3.76 11.11
CA PHE A 116 -7.81 2.50 10.48
C PHE A 116 -8.79 1.38 10.85
N PRO A 117 -9.32 0.63 9.87
CA PRO A 117 -10.24 -0.48 10.14
C PRO A 117 -9.50 -1.69 10.72
N GLY A 118 -10.22 -2.53 11.44
CA GLY A 118 -9.70 -3.82 11.93
C GLY A 118 -9.65 -4.90 10.85
N GLU A 119 -9.08 -6.05 11.19
CA GLU A 119 -8.82 -7.17 10.28
C GLU A 119 -10.06 -7.64 9.51
N GLU A 120 -11.20 -7.84 10.18
CA GLU A 120 -12.43 -8.32 9.54
C GLU A 120 -12.84 -7.42 8.37
N THR A 121 -12.81 -6.10 8.57
CA THR A 121 -13.12 -5.12 7.52
C THR A 121 -12.08 -5.17 6.39
N LEU A 122 -10.80 -5.30 6.71
CA LEU A 122 -9.74 -5.43 5.69
C LEU A 122 -9.93 -6.69 4.84
N HIS A 123 -10.24 -7.83 5.48
CA HIS A 123 -10.53 -9.10 4.83
C HIS A 123 -11.79 -9.09 3.96
N GLY A 124 -12.71 -8.15 4.17
CA GLY A 124 -13.88 -7.90 3.32
C GLY A 124 -13.73 -6.74 2.34
N SER A 125 -12.61 -6.03 2.36
CA SER A 125 -12.39 -4.81 1.58
C SER A 125 -11.93 -5.09 0.14
N PHE A 126 -12.20 -4.15 -0.76
CA PHE A 126 -11.79 -4.23 -2.16
C PHE A 126 -11.15 -2.93 -2.62
N ALA A 127 -10.18 -3.02 -3.54
CA ALA A 127 -9.62 -1.85 -4.19
C ALA A 127 -10.38 -1.55 -5.47
N LEU A 128 -11.05 -0.40 -5.56
CA LEU A 128 -11.55 0.13 -6.82
C LEU A 128 -10.49 1.04 -7.44
N VAL A 129 -9.92 0.61 -8.57
CA VAL A 129 -8.76 1.27 -9.20
C VAL A 129 -8.92 1.33 -10.72
N GLY A 130 -8.21 2.26 -11.36
CA GLY A 130 -8.19 2.35 -12.82
C GLY A 130 -7.38 3.54 -13.34
N THR A 131 -7.60 3.89 -14.61
CA THR A 131 -6.91 5.00 -15.26
C THR A 131 -7.22 6.36 -14.62
N ARG A 132 -6.23 7.26 -14.66
CA ARG A 132 -6.39 8.66 -14.25
C ARG A 132 -7.23 9.46 -15.24
N ASP A 133 -7.08 9.12 -16.51
CA ASP A 133 -7.78 9.74 -17.63
C ASP A 133 -8.82 8.72 -18.12
N CYS A 134 -9.96 8.68 -17.43
CA CYS A 134 -11.03 7.70 -17.66
C CYS A 134 -12.07 8.22 -18.65
N SER A 135 -12.60 7.29 -19.46
CA SER A 135 -13.74 7.54 -20.35
C SER A 135 -15.04 7.69 -19.55
N GLU A 136 -16.08 8.23 -20.19
CA GLU A 136 -17.40 8.33 -19.55
C GLU A 136 -17.94 6.96 -19.11
N LYS A 137 -17.66 5.90 -19.87
CA LYS A 137 -18.01 4.52 -19.50
C LYS A 137 -17.25 4.06 -18.25
N GLY A 138 -15.95 4.35 -18.16
CA GLY A 138 -15.15 4.05 -16.97
C GLY A 138 -15.63 4.80 -15.74
N LYS A 139 -15.95 6.09 -15.89
CA LYS A 139 -16.55 6.91 -14.81
C LYS A 139 -17.88 6.33 -14.34
N GLU A 140 -18.77 5.99 -15.27
CA GLU A 140 -20.08 5.43 -14.95
C GLU A 140 -19.95 4.08 -14.24
N PHE A 141 -19.05 3.20 -14.71
CA PHE A 141 -18.79 1.93 -14.05
C PHE A 141 -18.22 2.13 -12.65
N ALA A 142 -17.20 2.97 -12.48
CA ALA A 142 -16.61 3.27 -11.17
C ALA A 142 -17.63 3.87 -10.21
N LYS A 143 -18.53 4.74 -10.71
CA LYS A 143 -19.61 5.30 -9.92
C LYS A 143 -20.55 4.21 -9.40
N LYS A 144 -21.06 3.36 -10.31
CA LYS A 144 -21.91 2.22 -9.95
C LYS A 144 -21.20 1.24 -9.01
N ALA A 145 -19.90 1.03 -9.21
CA ALA A 145 -19.07 0.18 -8.36
C ALA A 145 -18.95 0.73 -6.93
N GLY A 146 -18.60 2.00 -6.78
CA GLY A 146 -18.52 2.65 -5.48
C GLY A 146 -19.88 2.69 -4.76
N GLN A 147 -20.97 2.99 -5.47
CA GLN A 147 -22.33 2.95 -4.90
C GLN A 147 -22.72 1.55 -4.42
N TYR A 148 -22.36 0.53 -5.20
CA TYR A 148 -22.58 -0.85 -4.83
C TYR A 148 -21.79 -1.23 -3.57
N PHE A 149 -20.49 -0.89 -3.53
CA PHE A 149 -19.66 -1.09 -2.33
C PHE A 149 -20.27 -0.41 -1.12
N LYS A 150 -20.70 0.84 -1.28
CA LYS A 150 -21.33 1.60 -0.20
C LYS A 150 -22.60 0.94 0.33
N LYS A 151 -23.48 0.49 -0.57
CA LYS A 151 -24.72 -0.22 -0.22
C LYS A 151 -24.46 -1.55 0.47
N LYS A 152 -23.40 -2.24 0.09
CA LYS A 152 -23.03 -3.58 0.60
C LYS A 152 -22.06 -3.53 1.78
N GLN A 153 -21.73 -2.35 2.28
CA GLN A 153 -20.77 -2.14 3.37
C GLN A 153 -19.37 -2.70 3.06
N ILE A 154 -18.99 -2.69 1.79
CA ILE A 154 -17.66 -3.11 1.34
C ILE A 154 -16.74 -1.90 1.43
N TYR A 155 -15.70 -2.03 2.24
CA TYR A 155 -14.71 -0.97 2.42
C TYR A 155 -13.85 -0.81 1.17
N ASN A 156 -13.69 0.42 0.68
CA ASN A 156 -12.89 0.72 -0.51
C ASN A 156 -11.49 1.22 -0.11
N ILE A 157 -10.44 0.49 -0.51
CA ILE A 157 -9.06 0.93 -0.29
C ILE A 157 -8.41 1.22 -1.64
N SER A 158 -8.11 2.50 -1.89
CA SER A 158 -7.58 2.94 -3.18
C SER A 158 -6.49 3.99 -2.99
N GLY A 159 -6.11 4.69 -4.06
CA GLY A 159 -4.87 5.43 -4.11
C GLY A 159 -4.93 6.93 -4.09
N LEU A 160 -6.12 7.52 -3.98
CA LEU A 160 -6.32 8.95 -4.11
C LEU A 160 -5.77 9.55 -5.43
N ALA A 161 -5.55 8.74 -6.47
CA ALA A 161 -5.19 9.28 -7.78
C ALA A 161 -6.39 10.00 -8.42
N ARG A 162 -6.16 10.80 -9.45
CA ARG A 162 -7.25 11.32 -10.29
C ARG A 162 -8.04 10.18 -10.94
N GLY A 163 -9.24 10.49 -11.43
CA GLY A 163 -10.03 9.56 -12.22
C GLY A 163 -10.72 8.51 -11.36
N ILE A 164 -10.50 7.23 -11.67
CA ILE A 164 -11.25 6.12 -11.06
C ILE A 164 -11.07 6.06 -9.54
N ASP A 165 -9.86 6.26 -9.02
CA ASP A 165 -9.60 6.26 -7.57
C ASP A 165 -10.42 7.37 -6.86
N SER A 166 -10.40 8.61 -7.37
CA SER A 166 -11.21 9.73 -6.85
C SER A 166 -12.70 9.38 -6.84
N ILE A 167 -13.23 8.85 -7.94
CA ILE A 167 -14.66 8.48 -8.05
C ILE A 167 -15.00 7.40 -7.03
N GLY A 168 -14.14 6.39 -6.90
CA GLY A 168 -14.32 5.32 -5.93
C GLY A 168 -14.41 5.87 -4.50
N HIS A 169 -13.46 6.72 -4.10
CA HIS A 169 -13.48 7.36 -2.78
C HIS A 169 -14.72 8.23 -2.55
N ILE A 170 -15.13 9.04 -3.54
CA ILE A 170 -16.31 9.92 -3.44
C ILE A 170 -17.58 9.09 -3.18
N GLU A 171 -17.77 8.02 -3.95
CA GLU A 171 -18.97 7.18 -3.82
C GLU A 171 -18.95 6.28 -2.58
N THR A 172 -17.79 6.14 -1.92
CA THR A 172 -17.59 5.30 -0.72
C THR A 172 -17.20 6.10 0.53
N LEU A 173 -17.40 7.42 0.55
CA LEU A 173 -17.25 8.24 1.74
C LEU A 173 -18.00 7.63 2.94
N GLY A 174 -17.31 7.56 4.08
CA GLY A 174 -17.71 6.83 5.28
C GLY A 174 -17.10 5.43 5.44
N GLN A 175 -16.58 4.85 4.37
CA GLN A 175 -16.02 3.48 4.36
C GLN A 175 -14.91 3.34 3.31
N THR A 176 -13.96 4.26 3.36
CA THR A 176 -12.86 4.26 2.41
C THR A 176 -11.54 4.69 3.03
N GLY A 177 -10.45 4.16 2.52
CA GLY A 177 -9.10 4.48 2.95
C GLY A 177 -8.19 4.72 1.75
N ALA A 178 -7.32 5.70 1.86
CA ALA A 178 -6.39 6.05 0.80
C ALA A 178 -4.96 5.71 1.19
N ILE A 179 -4.25 5.00 0.32
CA ILE A 179 -2.83 4.71 0.52
C ILE A 179 -2.02 5.68 -0.34
N LEU A 180 -1.08 6.41 0.24
CA LEU A 180 -0.36 7.50 -0.41
C LEU A 180 1.09 7.13 -0.77
N GLY A 181 1.55 7.58 -1.93
CA GLY A 181 2.95 7.43 -2.36
C GLY A 181 3.86 8.56 -1.89
N GLN A 182 3.59 9.10 -0.69
CA GLN A 182 4.31 10.20 -0.05
C GLN A 182 4.12 10.10 1.47
N GLY A 183 4.93 10.83 2.24
CA GLY A 183 4.73 10.99 3.68
C GLY A 183 3.47 11.81 4.01
N LEU A 184 2.82 11.49 5.12
CA LEU A 184 1.52 12.07 5.50
C LEU A 184 1.57 13.52 6.03
N ALA A 185 2.75 14.10 6.22
CA ALA A 185 2.92 15.51 6.59
C ALA A 185 3.14 16.43 5.37
N ASN A 186 3.13 15.89 4.15
CA ASN A 186 3.21 16.67 2.92
C ASN A 186 1.83 17.16 2.44
N GLU A 187 1.82 18.19 1.58
CA GLU A 187 0.62 18.56 0.82
C GLU A 187 0.13 17.37 -0.02
N ILE A 188 -1.18 17.11 -0.02
CA ILE A 188 -1.77 15.96 -0.71
C ILE A 188 -1.49 16.03 -2.22
N TYR A 189 -1.06 14.91 -2.78
CA TYR A 189 -0.98 14.71 -4.22
C TYR A 189 -2.05 13.73 -4.73
N PRO A 190 -2.72 14.05 -5.86
CA PRO A 190 -2.65 15.32 -6.56
C PRO A 190 -3.35 16.42 -5.73
N ARG A 191 -2.89 17.66 -5.88
CA ARG A 191 -3.36 18.82 -5.08
C ARG A 191 -4.88 18.99 -5.12
N GLU A 192 -5.49 18.75 -6.28
CA GLU A 192 -6.94 18.79 -6.50
C GLU A 192 -7.74 17.82 -5.62
N ASN A 193 -7.11 16.71 -5.17
CA ASN A 193 -7.73 15.74 -4.27
C ASN A 193 -7.51 16.09 -2.78
N GLY A 194 -6.92 17.24 -2.44
CA GLY A 194 -6.74 17.67 -1.05
C GLY A 194 -8.06 17.76 -0.28
N TYR A 195 -9.10 18.34 -0.88
CA TYR A 195 -10.44 18.37 -0.27
C TYR A 195 -11.02 16.97 -0.09
N LEU A 196 -10.85 16.08 -1.08
CA LEU A 196 -11.30 14.69 -0.98
C LEU A 196 -10.59 13.95 0.17
N ALA A 197 -9.29 14.14 0.34
CA ALA A 197 -8.52 13.58 1.45
C ALA A 197 -9.09 13.98 2.81
N SER A 198 -9.42 15.27 2.99
CA SER A 198 -10.09 15.76 4.20
C SER A 198 -11.45 15.09 4.40
N ARG A 199 -12.27 15.00 3.34
CA ARG A 199 -13.58 14.34 3.41
C ARG A 199 -13.49 12.85 3.77
N ILE A 200 -12.46 12.15 3.31
CA ILE A 200 -12.20 10.76 3.72
C ILE A 200 -11.98 10.69 5.23
N LEU A 201 -11.14 11.57 5.79
CA LEU A 201 -10.89 11.63 7.23
C LEU A 201 -12.14 12.02 8.03
N ASP A 202 -12.83 13.09 7.60
CA ASP A 202 -14.01 13.66 8.29
C ASP A 202 -15.18 12.66 8.37
N THR A 203 -15.27 11.76 7.39
CA THR A 203 -16.32 10.72 7.35
C THR A 203 -15.91 9.42 8.04
N GLY A 204 -14.74 9.37 8.69
CA GLY A 204 -14.29 8.21 9.47
C GLY A 204 -13.48 7.20 8.66
N GLY A 205 -12.89 7.62 7.54
CA GLY A 205 -11.90 6.86 6.78
C GLY A 205 -10.46 7.10 7.27
N PHE A 206 -9.48 6.70 6.46
CA PHE A 206 -8.06 6.86 6.78
C PHE A 206 -7.19 7.25 5.58
N LEU A 207 -6.03 7.84 5.86
CA LEU A 207 -4.89 7.97 4.96
C LEU A 207 -3.73 7.14 5.53
N LEU A 208 -3.07 6.35 4.69
CA LEU A 208 -1.96 5.48 5.09
C LEU A 208 -0.75 5.73 4.19
N SER A 209 0.44 5.72 4.78
CA SER A 209 1.71 5.66 4.06
C SER A 209 2.65 4.67 4.74
N GLU A 210 3.56 4.08 3.97
CA GLU A 210 4.70 3.34 4.52
C GLU A 210 5.99 4.18 4.61
N LEU A 211 5.92 5.43 4.16
CA LEU A 211 7.05 6.34 4.09
C LEU A 211 7.02 7.27 5.31
N PRO A 212 8.20 7.63 5.86
CA PRO A 212 8.31 8.67 6.88
C PRO A 212 7.51 9.94 6.52
N PRO A 213 6.98 10.67 7.52
CA PRO A 213 5.98 11.73 7.33
C PRO A 213 6.38 12.82 6.33
N PHE A 214 7.67 13.09 6.16
CA PHE A 214 8.18 14.14 5.27
C PHE A 214 8.59 13.66 3.89
N THR A 215 8.57 12.35 3.63
CA THR A 215 9.11 11.81 2.38
C THR A 215 8.34 12.37 1.18
N PRO A 216 9.01 13.03 0.22
CA PRO A 216 8.34 13.62 -0.92
C PRO A 216 7.75 12.55 -1.84
N ILE A 217 6.82 12.98 -2.67
CA ILE A 217 6.29 12.12 -3.72
C ILE A 217 7.37 11.78 -4.76
N SER A 218 7.37 10.55 -5.24
CA SER A 218 8.12 10.13 -6.41
C SER A 218 7.33 9.13 -7.25
N VAL A 219 7.69 8.99 -8.53
CA VAL A 219 7.07 7.97 -9.41
C VAL A 219 7.27 6.56 -8.82
N GLN A 220 8.45 6.29 -8.26
CA GLN A 220 8.75 5.02 -7.62
C GLN A 220 7.86 4.77 -6.41
N HIS A 221 7.65 5.77 -5.54
CA HIS A 221 6.76 5.65 -4.38
C HIS A 221 5.31 5.41 -4.79
N LEU A 222 4.83 6.08 -5.84
CA LEU A 222 3.49 5.85 -6.39
C LEU A 222 3.31 4.41 -6.89
N ILE A 223 4.32 3.86 -7.57
CA ILE A 223 4.31 2.46 -8.02
C ILE A 223 4.36 1.51 -6.83
N GLN A 224 5.35 1.66 -5.95
CA GLN A 224 5.61 0.74 -4.84
C GLN A 224 4.43 0.65 -3.88
N ARG A 225 3.74 1.76 -3.64
CA ARG A 225 2.57 1.80 -2.77
C ARG A 225 1.42 0.94 -3.28
N ASN A 226 1.30 0.68 -4.59
CA ASN A 226 0.18 -0.10 -5.14
C ASN A 226 0.10 -1.51 -4.57
N ARG A 227 1.24 -2.11 -4.19
CA ARG A 227 1.26 -3.42 -3.54
C ARG A 227 0.53 -3.45 -2.21
N LEU A 228 0.40 -2.32 -1.52
CA LEU A 228 -0.31 -2.23 -0.24
C LEU A 228 -1.82 -2.18 -0.47
N GLN A 229 -2.27 -1.55 -1.56
CA GLN A 229 -3.69 -1.51 -1.92
C GLN A 229 -4.22 -2.92 -2.17
N THR A 230 -3.45 -3.71 -2.92
CA THR A 230 -3.79 -5.09 -3.25
C THR A 230 -3.66 -5.99 -2.03
N ALA A 231 -2.64 -5.76 -1.19
CA ALA A 231 -2.38 -6.62 -0.05
C ALA A 231 -3.44 -6.48 1.05
N LEU A 232 -3.84 -5.24 1.36
CA LEU A 232 -4.84 -4.92 2.40
C LEU A 232 -6.28 -5.29 2.02
N THR A 233 -6.52 -5.72 0.78
CA THR A 233 -7.85 -6.03 0.25
C THR A 233 -7.99 -7.51 -0.10
N SER A 234 -9.21 -8.04 -0.15
CA SER A 234 -9.48 -9.40 -0.63
C SER A 234 -9.30 -9.52 -2.15
N GLY A 235 -9.37 -8.39 -2.85
CA GLY A 235 -9.24 -8.32 -4.30
C GLY A 235 -9.36 -6.92 -4.84
N VAL A 236 -9.25 -6.81 -6.15
CA VAL A 236 -9.30 -5.53 -6.87
C VAL A 236 -10.38 -5.54 -7.94
N VAL A 237 -11.03 -4.40 -8.12
CA VAL A 237 -11.96 -4.12 -9.21
C VAL A 237 -11.32 -3.07 -10.11
N LEU A 238 -10.90 -3.51 -11.31
CA LEU A 238 -10.36 -2.68 -12.37
C LEU A 238 -11.53 -2.11 -13.18
N ALA A 239 -11.90 -0.85 -12.93
CA ALA A 239 -13.00 -0.21 -13.66
C ALA A 239 -12.61 0.03 -15.13
N GLU A 240 -11.49 0.70 -15.35
CA GLU A 240 -10.95 0.98 -16.69
C GLU A 240 -9.42 0.90 -16.64
N ILE A 241 -8.85 0.11 -17.55
CA ILE A 241 -7.41 -0.19 -17.58
C ILE A 241 -6.92 -0.37 -19.01
N GLY A 242 -5.81 0.31 -19.34
CA GLY A 242 -5.06 0.09 -20.57
C GLY A 242 -3.91 -0.91 -20.39
N LEU A 243 -3.27 -1.30 -21.50
CA LEU A 243 -2.09 -2.16 -21.47
C LEU A 243 -0.82 -1.47 -20.94
N GLN A 244 -0.80 -0.14 -20.95
CA GLN A 244 0.32 0.68 -20.51
C GLN A 244 -0.26 1.78 -19.60
N GLY A 245 0.06 1.75 -18.30
CA GLY A 245 -0.47 2.72 -17.34
C GLY A 245 -0.24 2.35 -15.88
N GLY A 246 -0.46 3.30 -14.98
CA GLY A 246 -0.20 3.11 -13.54
C GLY A 246 -1.00 1.97 -12.90
N SER A 247 -2.23 1.73 -13.35
CA SER A 247 -3.09 0.64 -12.87
C SER A 247 -2.56 -0.75 -13.26
N MET A 248 -1.69 -0.84 -14.28
CA MET A 248 -1.04 -2.10 -14.65
C MET A 248 -0.12 -2.61 -13.54
N HIS A 249 0.56 -1.71 -12.81
CA HIS A 249 1.34 -2.12 -11.63
C HIS A 249 0.44 -2.71 -10.54
N THR A 250 -0.73 -2.13 -10.30
CA THR A 250 -1.72 -2.68 -9.36
C THR A 250 -2.19 -4.08 -9.80
N PHE A 251 -2.44 -4.28 -11.09
CA PHE A 251 -2.74 -5.61 -11.63
C PHE A 251 -1.61 -6.62 -11.38
N GLN A 252 -0.36 -6.24 -11.66
CA GLN A 252 0.79 -7.14 -11.44
C GLN A 252 0.94 -7.49 -9.95
N PHE A 253 0.85 -6.51 -9.04
CA PHE A 253 0.91 -6.81 -7.61
C PHE A 253 -0.24 -7.69 -7.14
N ALA A 254 -1.46 -7.46 -7.62
CA ALA A 254 -2.61 -8.31 -7.30
C ALA A 254 -2.38 -9.75 -7.78
N LYS A 255 -1.83 -9.94 -8.98
CA LYS A 255 -1.47 -11.24 -9.53
C LYS A 255 -0.39 -11.94 -8.70
N GLU A 256 0.70 -11.24 -8.39
CA GLU A 256 1.80 -11.76 -7.57
C GLU A 256 1.35 -12.17 -6.16
N GLN A 257 0.39 -11.44 -5.60
CA GLN A 257 -0.18 -11.69 -4.27
C GLN A 257 -1.37 -12.67 -4.30
N GLY A 258 -1.69 -13.27 -5.45
CA GLY A 258 -2.79 -14.24 -5.58
C GLY A 258 -4.19 -13.67 -5.31
N LYS A 259 -4.38 -12.36 -5.49
CA LYS A 259 -5.64 -11.67 -5.22
C LYS A 259 -6.66 -11.94 -6.32
N LYS A 260 -7.95 -11.85 -5.98
CA LYS A 260 -9.03 -11.89 -6.98
C LYS A 260 -9.03 -10.57 -7.77
N ILE A 261 -9.02 -10.67 -9.09
CA ILE A 261 -8.96 -9.50 -9.98
C ILE A 261 -10.24 -9.47 -10.81
N TYR A 262 -11.06 -8.45 -10.61
CA TYR A 262 -12.27 -8.22 -11.40
C TYR A 262 -12.02 -7.10 -12.40
N VAL A 263 -12.60 -7.19 -13.60
CA VAL A 263 -12.43 -6.18 -14.65
C VAL A 263 -13.74 -5.94 -15.38
N ALA A 264 -14.08 -4.69 -15.66
CA ALA A 264 -15.27 -4.37 -16.45
C ALA A 264 -15.13 -4.88 -17.89
N SER A 265 -16.19 -5.46 -18.46
CA SER A 265 -16.17 -6.19 -19.74
C SER A 265 -15.75 -5.36 -20.95
N PHE A 266 -15.89 -4.03 -20.89
CA PHE A 266 -15.47 -3.15 -21.98
C PHE A 266 -13.95 -3.01 -22.13
N ASN A 267 -13.14 -3.50 -21.18
CA ASN A 267 -11.68 -3.50 -21.27
C ASN A 267 -11.15 -4.65 -22.17
N GLN A 268 -11.69 -4.77 -23.38
CA GLN A 268 -11.54 -5.96 -24.24
C GLN A 268 -10.08 -6.30 -24.56
N GLU A 269 -9.26 -5.31 -24.88
CA GLU A 269 -7.85 -5.53 -25.22
C GLU A 269 -7.06 -6.12 -24.04
N PHE A 270 -7.26 -5.56 -22.85
CA PHE A 270 -6.65 -6.04 -21.62
C PHE A 270 -7.14 -7.44 -21.27
N ILE A 271 -8.46 -7.67 -21.35
CA ILE A 271 -9.07 -8.99 -21.08
C ILE A 271 -8.50 -10.04 -22.02
N ARG A 272 -8.39 -9.76 -23.33
CA ARG A 272 -7.82 -10.72 -24.30
C ARG A 272 -6.42 -11.18 -23.92
N LYS A 273 -5.59 -10.28 -23.37
CA LYS A 273 -4.21 -10.58 -22.96
C LYS A 273 -4.12 -11.30 -21.62
N HIS A 274 -5.08 -11.06 -20.72
CA HIS A 274 -5.03 -11.49 -19.31
C HIS A 274 -6.24 -12.32 -18.87
N TYR A 275 -6.92 -12.98 -19.82
CA TYR A 275 -8.20 -13.67 -19.56
C TYR A 275 -8.10 -14.82 -18.55
N LYS A 276 -6.89 -15.34 -18.28
CA LYS A 276 -6.69 -16.41 -17.29
C LYS A 276 -6.54 -15.85 -15.87
N GLU A 277 -6.27 -14.57 -15.74
CA GLU A 277 -5.92 -13.90 -14.48
C GLU A 277 -7.02 -13.00 -13.94
N VAL A 278 -8.10 -12.78 -14.70
CA VAL A 278 -9.14 -11.81 -14.35
C VAL A 278 -10.52 -12.47 -14.29
N ILE A 279 -11.47 -11.79 -13.68
CA ILE A 279 -12.89 -12.16 -13.63
C ILE A 279 -13.66 -11.03 -14.29
N VAL A 280 -14.22 -11.30 -15.46
CA VAL A 280 -14.93 -10.29 -16.24
C VAL A 280 -16.28 -9.97 -15.59
N LEU A 281 -16.60 -8.68 -15.46
CA LEU A 281 -17.88 -8.15 -14.97
C LEU A 281 -18.59 -7.41 -16.11
N GLU A 282 -19.74 -7.92 -16.54
CA GLU A 282 -20.61 -7.16 -17.48
C GLU A 282 -21.22 -5.94 -16.80
N ASN A 283 -21.49 -6.06 -15.51
CA ASN A 283 -21.90 -4.97 -14.64
C ASN A 283 -21.56 -5.33 -13.18
N ILE A 284 -21.57 -4.34 -12.30
CA ILE A 284 -21.20 -4.53 -10.89
C ILE A 284 -22.13 -5.50 -10.14
N HIS A 285 -23.39 -5.69 -10.54
CA HIS A 285 -24.30 -6.57 -9.82
C HIS A 285 -23.89 -8.05 -9.91
N GLN A 286 -23.05 -8.41 -10.89
CA GLN A 286 -22.46 -9.76 -10.97
C GLN A 286 -21.38 -10.00 -9.92
N PHE A 287 -20.89 -8.95 -9.25
CA PHE A 287 -19.76 -9.02 -8.33
C PHE A 287 -19.98 -10.03 -7.19
N GLU A 288 -21.07 -9.91 -6.43
CA GLU A 288 -21.35 -10.81 -5.30
C GLU A 288 -21.55 -12.27 -5.74
N LYS A 289 -22.25 -12.49 -6.86
CA LYS A 289 -22.41 -13.83 -7.43
C LYS A 289 -21.06 -14.44 -7.76
N LYS A 290 -20.21 -13.72 -8.50
CA LYS A 290 -18.87 -14.19 -8.90
C LYS A 290 -17.90 -14.27 -7.73
N GLN A 291 -18.10 -13.50 -6.66
CA GLN A 291 -17.33 -13.59 -5.43
C GLN A 291 -17.62 -14.88 -4.66
N LYS A 292 -18.92 -15.22 -4.48
CA LYS A 292 -19.41 -16.41 -3.76
C LYS A 292 -19.11 -17.71 -4.49
N GLU A 293 -19.25 -17.73 -5.82
CA GLU A 293 -19.06 -18.95 -6.61
C GLU A 293 -17.58 -19.38 -6.71
N GLY A 294 -16.64 -18.60 -6.17
CA GLY A 294 -15.22 -18.98 -6.10
C GLY A 294 -14.58 -19.30 -7.46
N LEU A 295 -15.21 -18.86 -8.55
CA LEU A 295 -14.90 -19.36 -9.89
C LEU A 295 -13.50 -18.89 -10.30
N LYS A 296 -12.55 -19.84 -10.30
CA LYS A 296 -11.54 -19.90 -11.35
C LYS A 296 -12.31 -19.85 -12.67
N GLN A 297 -12.12 -18.79 -13.45
CA GLN A 297 -12.90 -18.56 -14.67
C GLN A 297 -12.77 -19.80 -15.58
N LYS A 298 -13.90 -20.49 -15.84
CA LYS A 298 -14.01 -21.35 -17.02
C LYS A 298 -13.86 -20.45 -18.23
N SER A 299 -13.04 -20.84 -19.19
CA SER A 299 -12.68 -20.07 -20.38
C SER A 299 -13.90 -19.38 -20.98
N LEU A 300 -13.79 -18.09 -21.25
CA LEU A 300 -14.70 -17.40 -22.17
C LEU A 300 -14.22 -17.62 -23.61
N PHE A 301 -13.94 -18.88 -23.96
CA PHE A 301 -13.77 -19.45 -25.29
C PHE A 301 -13.92 -20.96 -25.19
#